data_AF-A0AAU8IBI3-F1
#
_entry.id   AF-A0AAU8IBI3-F1
#
_cell.length_a   1.000
_cell.length_b   1.000
_cell.length_c   1.000
_cell.angle_alpha   90.00
_cell.angle_beta   90.00
_cell.angle_gamma   90.00
#
_symmetry.space_group_name_H-M   'P 1'
#
loop_
_entity.id
_entity.type
_entity.pdbx_description
1 polymer ?
#
loop_
_entity_poly.entity_id
_entity_poly.type
_entity_poly.pdbx_seq_one_letter_code
_entity_poly.pdbx_strand_id
1 'polypeptide(L)'
;MSFDQTQIKVAADCTEVALTLKHSGKLAAAVMGHNWVLTKTADFPAVANAGVSSSLADSYLPKNDARVIAHTKVIGAGQSDTVTFSTAKLVKGGDYTFFCSFPGHWAVMKGKFVFG
;
A
#
# COMPACT_ATOMS: atom_id res chain seq x y z
N MET A 1 -12.20 8.29 -0.75
CA MET A 1 -11.60 7.02 -0.34
C MET A 1 -11.53 6.08 -1.54
N SER A 2 -10.69 6.40 -2.51
CA SER A 2 -10.45 5.60 -3.71
C SER A 2 -9.04 5.90 -4.19
N PHE A 3 -8.32 4.89 -4.67
CA PHE A 3 -7.16 5.14 -5.53
C PHE A 3 -7.65 5.53 -6.92
N ASP A 4 -6.82 6.27 -7.65
CA ASP A 4 -7.05 6.60 -9.07
C ASP A 4 -6.80 5.37 -9.98
N GLN A 5 -5.97 4.44 -9.54
CA GLN A 5 -5.69 3.18 -10.21
C GLN A 5 -6.27 1.98 -9.47
N THR A 6 -6.86 1.04 -10.20
CA THR A 6 -7.27 -0.28 -9.70
C THR A 6 -6.27 -1.38 -10.05
N GLN A 7 -5.29 -1.09 -10.91
CA GLN A 7 -4.20 -1.99 -11.29
C GLN A 7 -2.92 -1.20 -11.55
N ILE A 8 -1.78 -1.75 -11.10
CA ILE A 8 -0.44 -1.29 -11.43
C ILE A 8 0.31 -2.44 -12.10
N LYS A 9 0.95 -2.19 -13.23
CA LYS A 9 1.77 -3.18 -13.95
C LYS A 9 3.23 -2.75 -13.95
N VAL A 10 4.13 -3.66 -13.62
CA VAL A 10 5.57 -3.46 -13.62
C VAL A 10 6.21 -4.51 -14.52
N ALA A 11 7.08 -4.07 -15.42
CA ALA A 11 7.74 -4.94 -16.40
C ALA A 11 8.70 -5.95 -15.74
N ALA A 12 8.92 -7.09 -16.39
CA ALA A 12 9.72 -8.19 -15.83
C ALA A 12 11.21 -7.86 -15.63
N ASP A 13 11.72 -6.90 -16.40
CA ASP A 13 13.09 -6.42 -16.37
C ASP A 13 13.30 -5.27 -15.38
N CYS A 14 12.23 -4.76 -14.76
CA CYS A 14 12.32 -3.75 -13.73
C CYS A 14 12.89 -4.37 -12.44
N THR A 15 14.03 -3.86 -11.98
CA THR A 15 14.72 -4.34 -10.77
C THR A 15 14.35 -3.56 -9.50
N GLU A 16 13.80 -2.36 -9.67
CA GLU A 16 13.43 -1.44 -8.60
C GLU A 16 12.21 -0.60 -8.98
N VAL A 17 11.26 -0.48 -8.06
CA VAL A 17 10.06 0.34 -8.22
C VAL A 17 10.14 1.51 -7.26
N ALA A 18 9.89 2.72 -7.78
CA ALA A 18 9.64 3.92 -7.00
C ALA A 18 8.15 4.31 -7.12
N LEU A 19 7.36 4.05 -6.08
CA LEU A 19 5.94 4.36 -6.06
C LEU A 19 5.68 5.61 -5.24
N THR A 20 5.06 6.61 -5.87
CA THR A 20 4.67 7.86 -5.21
C THR A 20 3.16 7.91 -5.00
N LEU A 21 2.73 8.03 -3.75
CA LEU A 21 1.34 8.31 -3.39
C LEU A 21 1.16 9.82 -3.19
N LYS A 22 0.11 10.40 -3.78
CA LYS A 22 -0.27 11.80 -3.60
C LYS A 22 -1.71 11.86 -3.11
N HIS A 23 -1.99 12.74 -2.14
CA HIS A 23 -3.32 12.88 -1.58
C HIS A 23 -3.99 14.20 -2.03
N SER A 24 -4.90 14.12 -3.00
CA SER A 24 -5.60 15.27 -3.60
C SER A 24 -6.83 15.78 -2.83
N GLY A 25 -7.22 15.12 -1.74
CA GLY A 25 -8.34 15.55 -0.90
C GLY A 25 -8.02 16.78 -0.02
N LYS A 26 -8.94 17.08 0.92
CA LYS A 26 -8.88 18.29 1.77
C LYS A 26 -8.76 18.03 3.27
N LEU A 27 -8.83 16.76 3.68
CA LEU A 27 -8.84 16.35 5.09
C LEU A 27 -7.44 15.95 5.56
N ALA A 28 -7.16 16.18 6.84
CA ALA A 28 -5.89 15.82 7.47
C ALA A 28 -5.69 14.30 7.58
N ALA A 29 -4.43 13.87 7.73
CA ALA A 29 -4.05 12.46 7.80
C ALA A 29 -4.73 11.68 8.93
N ALA A 30 -4.99 12.32 10.08
CA ALA A 30 -5.68 11.67 11.20
C ALA A 30 -7.19 11.43 10.95
N VAL A 31 -7.78 12.10 9.94
CA VAL A 31 -9.21 12.03 9.63
C VAL A 31 -9.49 11.21 8.37
N MET A 32 -8.70 11.42 7.32
CA MET A 32 -8.84 10.73 6.02
C MET A 32 -7.46 10.40 5.46
N GLY A 33 -6.59 9.85 6.30
CA GLY A 33 -5.25 9.47 5.88
C GLY A 33 -5.27 8.30 4.91
N HIS A 34 -4.35 8.33 3.96
CA HIS A 34 -4.15 7.24 3.02
C HIS A 34 -2.69 6.84 2.97
N ASN A 35 -2.43 5.55 2.98
CA ASN A 35 -1.14 4.97 2.60
C ASN A 35 -1.35 4.02 1.42
N TRP A 36 -0.25 3.50 0.92
CA TRP A 36 -0.21 2.42 -0.04
C TRP A 36 0.63 1.30 0.55
N VAL A 37 0.13 0.07 0.51
CA VAL A 37 0.76 -1.12 1.09
C VAL A 37 0.69 -2.24 0.06
N LEU A 38 1.80 -2.94 -0.17
CA LEU A 38 1.88 -4.10 -1.06
C LEU A 38 2.07 -5.40 -0.28
N THR A 39 1.27 -6.40 -0.62
CA THR A 39 1.35 -7.76 -0.06
C THR A 39 1.07 -8.79 -1.16
N LYS A 40 1.34 -10.07 -0.88
CA LYS A 40 0.69 -11.15 -1.64
C LYS A 40 -0.81 -11.09 -1.40
N THR A 41 -1.62 -11.40 -2.40
CA THR A 41 -3.08 -11.34 -2.28
C THR A 41 -3.63 -12.23 -1.15
N ALA A 42 -2.99 -13.38 -0.89
CA ALA A 42 -3.37 -14.27 0.22
C ALA A 42 -3.12 -13.67 1.62
N ASP A 43 -2.14 -12.78 1.75
CA ASP A 43 -1.75 -12.16 3.03
C ASP A 43 -2.55 -10.88 3.32
N PHE A 44 -3.05 -10.22 2.28
CA PHE A 44 -3.75 -8.94 2.35
C PHE A 44 -4.81 -8.87 3.48
N PRO A 45 -5.77 -9.81 3.59
CA PRO A 45 -6.81 -9.70 4.61
C PRO A 45 -6.24 -9.75 6.03
N ALA A 46 -5.24 -10.60 6.28
CA ALA A 46 -4.66 -10.75 7.61
C ALA A 46 -3.83 -9.52 8.00
N VAL A 47 -3.04 -8.96 7.07
CA VAL A 47 -2.25 -7.74 7.31
C VAL A 47 -3.17 -6.54 7.56
N ALA A 48 -4.21 -6.38 6.73
CA ALA A 48 -5.17 -5.27 6.86
C ALA A 48 -5.92 -5.30 8.21
N ASN A 49 -6.35 -6.48 8.66
CA ASN A 49 -7.02 -6.62 9.95
C ASN A 49 -6.07 -6.39 11.13
N ALA A 50 -4.84 -6.91 11.08
CA ALA A 50 -3.87 -6.71 12.14
C ALA A 50 -3.49 -5.22 12.31
N GLY A 51 -3.42 -4.48 11.21
CA GLY A 51 -3.11 -3.05 11.19
C GLY A 51 -4.13 -2.15 11.89
N VAL A 52 -5.37 -2.62 12.11
CA VAL A 52 -6.42 -1.86 12.83
C VAL A 52 -6.00 -1.51 14.26
N SER A 53 -5.18 -2.36 14.88
CA SER A 53 -4.66 -2.14 16.25
C SER A 53 -3.43 -1.21 16.31
N SER A 54 -2.87 -0.85 15.15
CA SER A 54 -1.67 -0.01 15.05
C SER A 54 -2.01 1.48 15.05
N SER A 55 -0.99 2.31 15.25
CA SER A 55 -1.14 3.76 15.29
C SER A 55 -0.93 4.41 13.91
N LEU A 56 -1.30 5.69 13.79
CA LEU A 56 -0.95 6.52 12.63
C LEU A 56 0.57 6.60 12.41
N ALA A 57 1.36 6.67 13.49
CA ALA A 57 2.82 6.73 13.42
C ALA A 57 3.41 5.42 12.86
N ASP A 58 2.75 4.30 13.12
CA ASP A 58 3.09 2.98 12.56
C ASP A 58 2.41 2.74 11.19
N SER A 59 1.82 3.77 10.58
CA SER A 59 1.09 3.70 9.32
C SER A 59 -0.05 2.67 9.29
N TYR A 60 -0.66 2.39 10.44
CA TYR A 60 -1.68 1.33 10.59
C TYR A 60 -1.19 -0.02 10.04
N LEU A 61 0.04 -0.40 10.35
CA LEU A 61 0.62 -1.70 10.06
C LEU A 61 1.24 -2.31 11.32
N PRO A 62 1.22 -3.64 11.48
CA PRO A 62 1.98 -4.30 12.53
C PRO A 62 3.48 -4.05 12.31
N LYS A 63 4.22 -3.82 13.40
CA LYS A 63 5.66 -3.59 13.32
C LYS A 63 6.36 -4.81 12.75
N ASN A 64 7.20 -4.59 11.74
CA ASN A 64 8.06 -5.60 11.11
C ASN A 64 7.30 -6.82 10.56
N ASP A 65 6.08 -6.64 10.07
CA ASP A 65 5.33 -7.72 9.42
C ASP A 65 5.99 -8.12 8.09
N ALA A 66 6.59 -9.30 8.05
CA ALA A 66 7.31 -9.81 6.88
C ALA A 66 6.42 -10.03 5.64
N ARG A 67 5.09 -10.02 5.81
CA ARG A 67 4.13 -10.11 4.69
C ARG A 67 3.99 -8.78 3.94
N VAL A 68 4.37 -7.66 4.55
CA VAL A 68 4.41 -6.34 3.91
C VAL A 68 5.67 -6.25 3.06
N ILE A 69 5.48 -6.18 1.74
CA ILE A 69 6.57 -6.12 0.77
C ILE A 69 7.13 -4.69 0.69
N ALA A 70 6.23 -3.71 0.65
CA ALA A 70 6.55 -2.29 0.60
C ALA A 70 5.34 -1.48 1.10
N HIS A 71 5.59 -0.31 1.68
CA HIS A 71 4.52 0.62 2.02
C HIS A 71 5.01 2.07 2.10
N THR A 72 4.09 3.01 1.88
CA THR A 72 4.29 4.42 2.21
C THR A 72 3.90 4.69 3.67
N LYS A 73 4.22 5.88 4.15
CA LYS A 73 3.57 6.49 5.32
C LYS A 73 2.11 6.81 5.00
N VAL A 74 1.33 7.03 6.05
CA VAL A 74 -0.01 7.62 5.92
C VAL A 74 0.12 9.12 5.70
N ILE A 75 -0.48 9.60 4.61
CA ILE A 75 -0.47 11.00 4.20
C ILE A 75 -1.90 11.57 4.18
N GLY A 76 -2.03 12.86 4.48
CA GLY A 76 -3.27 13.63 4.36
C GLY A 76 -3.22 14.62 3.20
N ALA A 77 -4.24 15.48 3.11
CA ALA A 77 -4.38 16.49 2.07
C ALA A 77 -3.10 17.28 1.75
N GLY A 78 -2.77 17.36 0.46
CA GLY A 78 -1.64 18.13 -0.06
C GLY A 78 -0.27 17.47 0.15
N GLN A 79 -0.19 16.35 0.86
CA GLN A 79 1.04 15.62 1.09
C GLN A 79 1.28 14.57 0.00
N SER A 80 2.54 14.13 -0.10
CA SER A 80 2.95 12.97 -0.87
C SER A 80 4.01 12.17 -0.11
N ASP A 81 4.10 10.88 -0.42
CA ASP A 81 5.18 10.03 0.05
C ASP A 81 5.60 9.06 -1.06
N THR A 82 6.88 8.70 -1.07
CA THR A 82 7.46 7.79 -2.06
C THR A 82 8.11 6.61 -1.34
N VAL A 83 7.74 5.40 -1.75
CA VAL A 83 8.41 4.17 -1.34
C VAL A 83 9.21 3.62 -2.51
N THR A 84 10.48 3.28 -2.26
CA THR A 84 11.34 2.59 -3.21
C THR A 84 11.59 1.17 -2.72
N PHE A 85 11.42 0.17 -3.59
CA PHE A 85 11.64 -1.23 -3.22
C PHE A 85 12.14 -2.06 -4.40
N SER A 86 12.98 -3.05 -4.09
CA SER A 86 13.46 -4.02 -5.07
C SER A 86 12.36 -5.01 -5.46
N THR A 87 12.31 -5.37 -6.75
CA THR A 87 11.43 -6.40 -7.28
C THR A 87 11.95 -7.82 -7.05
N ALA A 88 13.11 -8.00 -6.41
CA ALA A 88 13.73 -9.32 -6.19
C ALA A 88 12.86 -10.31 -5.39
N LYS A 89 11.93 -9.81 -4.57
CA LYS A 89 10.97 -10.63 -3.81
C LYS A 89 9.67 -10.92 -4.57
N LEU A 90 9.52 -10.37 -5.77
CA LEU A 90 8.36 -10.55 -6.61
C LEU A 90 8.57 -11.72 -7.57
N VAL A 91 7.51 -12.48 -7.81
CA VAL A 91 7.46 -13.57 -8.76
C VAL A 91 6.68 -13.08 -9.97
N LYS A 92 7.23 -13.30 -11.17
CA LYS A 92 6.55 -12.99 -12.42
C LYS A 92 5.20 -13.73 -12.48
N GLY A 93 4.13 -13.00 -12.80
CA GLY A 93 2.76 -13.52 -12.79
C GLY A 93 2.21 -13.83 -11.39
N GLY A 94 2.92 -13.45 -10.33
CA GLY A 94 2.44 -13.60 -8.95
C GLY A 94 1.21 -12.74 -8.66
N ASP A 95 0.42 -13.17 -7.68
CA ASP A 95 -0.82 -12.49 -7.27
C ASP A 95 -0.55 -11.55 -6.08
N TYR A 96 -0.62 -10.26 -6.34
CA TYR A 96 -0.34 -9.21 -5.36
C TYR A 96 -1.49 -8.21 -5.29
N THR A 97 -1.76 -7.77 -4.06
CA THR A 97 -2.75 -6.74 -3.77
C THR A 97 -2.04 -5.54 -3.16
N PHE A 98 -2.30 -4.37 -3.74
CA PHE A 98 -2.02 -3.12 -3.06
C PHE A 98 -3.28 -2.57 -2.39
N PHE A 99 -3.15 -1.91 -1.25
CA PHE A 99 -4.29 -1.40 -0.48
C PHE A 99 -3.91 -0.24 0.45
N CYS A 100 -4.92 0.43 1.00
CA CYS A 100 -4.78 1.39 2.08
C CYS A 100 -5.14 0.71 3.42
N SER A 101 -4.22 0.71 4.39
CA SER A 101 -4.40 0.05 5.69
C SER A 101 -5.00 0.95 6.76
N PHE A 102 -5.28 2.23 6.46
CA PHE A 102 -6.06 3.09 7.36
C PHE A 102 -7.38 2.37 7.73
N PRO A 103 -7.79 2.35 9.01
CA PRO A 103 -8.88 1.49 9.49
C PRO A 103 -10.15 1.58 8.63
N GLY A 104 -10.55 0.45 8.05
CA GLY A 104 -11.74 0.30 7.20
C GLY A 104 -11.54 0.66 5.72
N HIS A 105 -10.48 1.37 5.33
CA HIS A 105 -10.30 1.83 3.95
C HIS A 105 -10.05 0.68 2.97
N TRP A 106 -9.34 -0.37 3.42
CA TRP A 106 -8.99 -1.56 2.63
C TRP A 106 -10.20 -2.31 2.04
N ALA A 107 -11.42 -2.08 2.56
CA ALA A 107 -12.63 -2.65 1.98
C ALA A 107 -12.83 -2.19 0.52
N VAL A 108 -12.50 -0.92 0.22
CA VAL A 108 -12.68 -0.31 -1.11
C VAL A 108 -11.36 0.14 -1.75
N MET A 109 -10.40 0.61 -0.96
CA MET A 109 -9.11 1.12 -1.45
C MET A 109 -8.12 -0.03 -1.58
N LYS A 110 -8.30 -0.80 -2.65
CA LYS A 110 -7.39 -1.89 -3.04
C LYS A 110 -7.36 -2.05 -4.55
N GLY A 111 -6.28 -2.63 -5.05
CA GLY A 111 -6.10 -2.95 -6.46
C GLY A 111 -5.06 -4.03 -6.68
N LYS A 112 -4.90 -4.45 -7.93
CA LYS A 112 -3.96 -5.51 -8.32
C LYS A 112 -2.59 -4.95 -8.66
N PHE A 113 -1.54 -5.55 -8.14
CA PHE A 113 -0.17 -5.29 -8.58
C PHE A 113 0.32 -6.47 -9.43
N VAL A 114 0.67 -6.22 -10.68
CA VAL A 114 1.10 -7.25 -11.64
C VAL A 114 2.58 -7.03 -11.93
N PHE A 115 3.39 -8.06 -11.70
CA PHE A 115 4.80 -8.06 -12.05
C PHE A 115 5.08 -9.06 -13.16
N GLY A 116 5.74 -8.57 -14.21
CA GLY A 116 6.35 -9.37 -15.27
C GLY A 116 5.54 -9.58 -16.54
#